data_AF-A0A3D3TVD5-F1
#
_entry.id   AF-A0A3D3TVD5-F1
#
_cell.length_a   1.000
_cell.length_b   1.000
_cell.length_c   1.000
_cell.angle_alpha   90.00
_cell.angle_beta   90.00
_cell.angle_gamma   90.00
#
_symmetry.space_group_name_H-M   'P 1'
#
loop_
_entity.id
_entity.type
_entity.pdbx_description
1 polymer ?
#
loop_
_entity_poly.entity_id
_entity_poly.type
_entity_poly.pdbx_seq_one_letter_code
_entity_poly.pdbx_strand_id
1 'polypeptide(L)'
;FRSEIIYKACDICFERLSRADFKYIDGILNSWFKDKIKTLQDIELKDKKKINFKPIVNEVSNTNTKKGKGKFHSYDQRTYDFEDLERKLLGWDNND
;
A
#
# COMPACT_ATOMS: atom_id res chain seq x y z
N PHE A 1 -1.08 21.98 15.97
CA PHE A 1 -1.93 20.79 15.74
C PHE A 1 -2.90 20.64 16.92
N ARG A 2 -4.10 20.09 16.72
CA ARG A 2 -4.98 19.70 17.84
C ARG A 2 -4.34 18.53 18.59
N SER A 3 -4.53 18.44 19.90
CA SER A 3 -3.96 17.38 20.75
C SER A 3 -4.29 15.98 20.23
N GLU A 4 -5.49 15.79 19.68
CA GLU A 4 -5.94 14.51 19.11
C GLU A 4 -5.04 14.00 17.97
N ILE A 5 -4.55 14.90 17.11
CA ILE A 5 -3.65 14.56 16.01
C ILE A 5 -2.30 14.11 16.56
N ILE A 6 -1.82 14.78 17.61
CA ILE A 6 -0.53 14.47 18.24
C ILE A 6 -0.59 13.08 18.90
N TYR A 7 -1.68 12.76 19.60
CA TYR A 7 -1.88 11.42 20.17
C TYR A 7 -1.89 10.34 19.09
N LYS A 8 -2.55 10.58 17.96
CA LYS A 8 -2.57 9.63 16.85
C LYS A 8 -1.21 9.41 16.19
N ALA A 9 -0.41 10.47 16.06
CA ALA A 9 0.98 10.32 15.59
C ALA A 9 1.83 9.49 16.57
N CYS A 10 1.58 9.64 17.88
CA CYS A 10 2.25 8.87 18.92
C CYS A 10 1.86 7.39 18.86
N ASP A 11 0.56 7.09 18.75
CA ASP A 11 0.04 5.71 18.60
C ASP A 11 0.72 5.00 17.43
N ILE A 12 0.78 5.65 16.26
CA ILE A 12 1.41 5.10 15.04
C ILE A 12 2.92 4.88 15.24
N CYS A 13 3.59 5.78 15.96
CA CYS A 13 5.00 5.60 16.30
C CYS A 13 5.19 4.36 17.17
N PHE A 14 4.32 4.17 18.16
CA PHE A 14 4.37 3.02 19.05
C PHE A 14 4.09 1.70 18.31
N GLU A 15 3.08 1.69 17.43
CA GLU A 15 2.72 0.50 16.65
C GLU A 15 3.84 0.06 15.69
N ARG A 16 4.56 1.01 15.10
CA ARG A 16 5.65 0.70 14.15
C ARG A 16 7.00 0.43 14.79
N LEU A 17 7.36 1.20 15.80
CA LEU A 17 8.72 1.20 16.35
C LEU A 17 8.80 0.52 17.72
N SER A 18 7.66 0.26 18.38
CA SER A 18 7.56 -0.29 19.75
C SER A 18 8.34 0.51 20.81
N ARG A 19 8.71 1.76 20.48
CA ARG A 19 9.44 2.70 21.34
C ARG A 19 9.03 4.13 20.99
N ALA A 20 9.16 5.04 21.96
CA ALA A 20 8.92 6.46 21.73
C ALA A 20 10.13 7.10 21.02
N ASP A 21 9.93 7.64 19.81
CA ASP A 21 10.95 8.37 19.07
C ASP A 21 10.37 9.69 18.54
N PHE A 22 10.77 10.79 19.17
CA PHE A 22 10.26 12.13 18.83
C PHE A 22 10.56 12.54 17.39
N LYS A 23 11.69 12.09 16.83
CA LYS A 23 12.08 12.43 15.46
C LYS A 23 11.15 11.75 14.45
N TYR A 24 10.72 10.54 14.76
CA TYR A 24 9.76 9.81 13.94
C TYR A 24 8.36 10.44 14.01
N ILE A 25 7.91 10.81 15.21
CA ILE A 25 6.63 11.52 15.42
C ILE A 25 6.63 12.83 14.65
N ASP A 26 7.70 13.61 14.72
CA ASP A 26 7.82 14.88 13.99
C ASP A 26 7.83 14.68 12.46
N GLY A 27 8.38 13.56 11.99
CA GLY A 27 8.29 13.13 10.59
C GLY A 27 6.85 12.84 10.14
N ILE A 28 6.07 12.15 10.97
CA ILE A 28 4.64 11.88 10.72
C ILE A 28 3.86 13.21 10.65
N LEU A 29 4.06 14.09 11.63
CA LEU A 29 3.40 15.38 11.71
C LEU A 29 3.76 16.26 10.50
N ASN A 30 5.03 16.27 10.08
CA ASN A 30 5.45 16.98 8.87
C ASN A 30 4.82 16.43 7.60
N SER A 31 4.65 15.11 7.48
CA SER A 31 3.93 14.53 6.34
C SER A 31 2.48 15.00 6.32
N TRP A 32 1.79 14.97 7.46
CA TRP A 32 0.40 15.42 7.56
C TRP A 32 0.25 16.92 7.30
N PHE A 33 1.23 17.73 7.74
CA PHE A 33 1.27 19.15 7.44
C PHE A 33 1.36 19.42 5.93
N LYS A 34 2.26 18.71 5.23
CA LYS A 34 2.43 18.82 3.78
C LYS A 34 1.16 18.45 3.02
N ASP A 35 0.48 17.41 3.49
CA ASP A 35 -0.77 16.93 2.88
C ASP A 35 -1.99 17.77 3.29
N LYS A 36 -1.79 18.89 4.01
CA LYS A 36 -2.83 19.80 4.52
C LYS A 36 -3.91 19.10 5.35
N ILE A 37 -3.55 17.99 5.99
CA ILE A 37 -4.43 17.20 6.85
C ILE A 37 -4.64 17.96 8.15
N LYS A 38 -5.88 18.45 8.37
CA LYS A 38 -6.24 19.26 9.53
C LYS A 38 -7.24 18.58 10.47
N THR A 39 -7.85 17.48 10.04
CA THR A 39 -8.89 16.74 10.75
C THR A 39 -8.54 15.26 10.89
N LEU A 40 -9.01 14.63 11.97
CA LEU A 40 -8.85 13.18 12.20
C LEU A 40 -9.46 12.34 11.08
N GLN A 41 -10.58 12.79 10.49
CA GLN A 41 -11.20 12.12 9.34
C GLN A 41 -10.27 12.00 8.14
N ASP A 42 -9.46 13.03 7.86
CA ASP A 42 -8.50 12.99 6.76
C ASP A 42 -7.36 12.00 7.04
N ILE A 43 -6.99 11.79 8.31
CA ILE A 43 -5.98 10.80 8.73
C ILE A 43 -6.50 9.39 8.45
N GLU A 44 -7.72 9.07 8.88
CA GLU A 44 -8.35 7.77 8.60
C GLU A 44 -8.50 7.50 7.11
N LEU A 45 -8.88 8.52 6.34
CA LEU A 45 -9.07 8.38 4.88
C LEU A 45 -7.73 8.14 4.18
N LYS A 46 -6.64 8.71 4.69
CA LYS A 46 -5.27 8.45 4.19
C LYS A 46 -4.80 7.04 4.52
N ASP A 47 -5.09 6.53 5.72
CA ASP A 47 -4.75 5.14 6.07
C ASP A 47 -5.56 4.15 5.25
N LYS A 48 -6.86 4.40 5.03
CA LYS A 48 -7.68 3.59 4.10
C LYS A 48 -7.09 3.58 2.69
N LYS A 49 -6.57 4.70 2.19
CA LYS A 49 -5.93 4.75 0.87
C LYS A 49 -4.64 3.94 0.77
N LYS A 50 -3.90 3.72 1.87
CA LYS A 50 -2.72 2.85 1.86
C LYS A 50 -3.06 1.36 1.77
N ILE A 51 -4.22 0.96 2.30
CA ILE A 51 -4.71 -0.43 2.19
C ILE A 51 -5.26 -0.70 0.79
N ASN A 52 -5.72 0.34 0.09
CA ASN A 52 -6.05 0.27 -1.33
C ASN A 52 -4.77 0.32 -2.20
N PHE A 53 -3.86 -0.64 -2.01
CA PHE A 53 -3.08 -1.10 -3.15
C PHE A 53 -4.11 -1.63 -4.14
N LYS A 54 -4.41 -0.85 -5.17
CA LYS A 54 -5.21 -1.33 -6.28
C LYS A 54 -4.60 -2.68 -6.69
N PRO A 55 -5.35 -3.79 -6.69
CA PRO A 55 -4.88 -4.94 -7.44
C PRO A 55 -4.55 -4.40 -8.83
N ILE A 56 -3.37 -4.75 -9.34
CA ILE A 56 -3.06 -4.52 -10.75
C ILE A 56 -4.07 -5.37 -11.50
N VAL A 57 -5.24 -4.79 -11.77
CA VAL A 57 -6.19 -5.32 -12.72
C VAL A 57 -5.45 -5.27 -14.04
N ASN A 58 -4.99 -6.44 -14.46
CA ASN A 58 -4.52 -6.65 -15.82
C ASN A 58 -5.76 -6.47 -16.70
N GLU A 59 -6.11 -5.21 -16.99
CA GLU A 59 -6.97 -4.93 -18.12
C GLU A 59 -6.25 -5.51 -19.32
N VAL A 60 -6.86 -6.54 -19.88
CA VAL A 60 -6.46 -7.18 -21.12
C VAL A 60 -6.77 -6.19 -22.25
N SER A 61 -6.10 -5.03 -22.24
CA SER A 61 -6.18 -4.05 -23.30
C SER A 61 -5.30 -4.55 -24.43
N ASN A 62 -5.98 -5.23 -25.33
CA ASN A 62 -5.59 -5.62 -26.66
C ASN A 62 -4.49 -4.71 -27.24
N THR A 63 -3.46 -5.38 -27.75
CA THR A 63 -2.25 -4.86 -28.39
C THR A 63 -2.47 -3.60 -29.25
N ASN A 64 -1.71 -2.53 -28.99
CA ASN A 64 -0.96 -1.74 -30.00
C ASN A 64 -0.57 -0.34 -29.49
N THR A 65 0.44 -0.23 -28.63
CA THR A 65 1.15 1.05 -28.46
C THR A 65 2.64 0.83 -28.17
N LYS A 66 3.40 0.88 -29.26
CA LYS A 66 4.77 1.42 -29.40
C LYS A 66 5.65 1.36 -28.14
N LYS A 67 6.50 0.32 -28.12
CA LYS A 67 7.68 0.17 -27.25
C LYS A 67 8.53 1.44 -27.24
N GLY A 68 8.38 2.26 -26.20
CA GLY A 68 9.21 3.42 -25.90
C GLY A 68 10.16 3.13 -24.75
N LYS A 69 11.46 3.08 -25.07
CA LYS A 69 12.65 3.35 -24.24
C LYS A 69 12.63 2.94 -22.76
N GLY A 70 13.42 1.91 -22.43
CA GLY A 70 13.84 1.57 -21.07
C GLY A 70 13.85 0.05 -20.82
N LYS A 71 14.84 -0.67 -21.38
CA LYS A 71 15.00 -2.12 -21.22
C LYS A 71 15.58 -2.48 -19.84
N PHE A 72 14.95 -2.03 -18.75
CA PHE A 72 15.33 -2.43 -17.39
C PHE A 72 14.49 -3.62 -16.86
N HIS A 73 13.43 -3.98 -17.57
CA HIS A 73 12.60 -5.14 -17.27
C HIS A 73 12.51 -6.02 -18.53
N SER A 74 13.47 -6.94 -18.66
CA SER A 74 13.49 -7.98 -19.71
C SER A 74 12.80 -9.28 -19.29
N TYR A 75 12.29 -9.35 -18.06
CA TYR A 75 11.53 -10.48 -17.57
C TYR A 75 10.04 -10.23 -17.81
N ASP A 76 9.30 -11.29 -18.16
CA ASP A 76 7.86 -11.24 -18.20
C ASP A 76 7.32 -10.95 -16.79
N GLN A 77 6.40 -9.99 -16.70
CA GLN A 77 5.75 -9.65 -15.44
C GLN A 77 4.91 -10.86 -15.00
N ARG A 78 5.10 -11.30 -13.75
CA ARG A 78 4.40 -12.49 -13.25
C ARG A 78 2.89 -12.25 -13.26
N THR A 79 2.18 -13.00 -14.10
CA THR A 79 0.72 -13.10 -14.06
C THR A 79 0.36 -14.28 -13.19
N TYR A 80 -0.34 -14.03 -12.09
CA TYR A 80 -0.83 -15.06 -11.20
C TYR A 80 -2.32 -15.27 -11.45
N ASP A 81 -2.70 -16.52 -11.69
CA ASP A 81 -4.10 -16.94 -11.64
C ASP A 81 -4.43 -17.28 -10.19
N PHE A 82 -5.25 -16.44 -9.56
CA PHE A 82 -5.58 -16.57 -8.14
C PHE A 82 -6.38 -17.84 -7.84
N GLU A 83 -7.22 -18.28 -8.77
CA GLU A 83 -8.02 -19.51 -8.62
C GLU A 83 -7.09 -20.74 -8.63
N ASP A 84 -6.08 -20.74 -9.49
CA ASP A 84 -5.10 -21.82 -9.55
C ASP A 84 -4.19 -21.85 -8.31
N LEU A 85 -3.78 -20.67 -7.82
CA LEU A 85 -3.02 -20.56 -6.58
C LEU A 85 -3.83 -21.01 -5.38
N GLU A 86 -5.11 -20.65 -5.30
CA GLU A 86 -6.02 -21.08 -4.24
C GLU A 86 -6.23 -22.59 -4.29
N ARG A 87 -6.46 -23.17 -5.48
CA ARG A 87 -6.58 -24.61 -5.69
C ARG A 87 -5.32 -25.38 -5.25
N LYS A 88 -4.13 -24.89 -5.61
CA LYS A 88 -2.85 -25.48 -5.19
C LYS A 88 -2.61 -25.35 -3.69
N LEU A 89 -2.97 -24.21 -3.11
CA LEU A 89 -2.84 -23.96 -1.68
C LEU A 89 -3.76 -24.87 -0.86
N LEU A 90 -4.98 -25.10 -1.33
CA LEU A 90 -5.98 -25.95 -0.68
C LEU A 90 -5.84 -27.44 -1.03
N GLY A 91 -4.90 -27.81 -1.91
CA GLY A 91 -4.64 -29.20 -2.28
C GLY A 91 -5.75 -29.86 -3.11
N TRP A 92 -6.60 -29.06 -3.76
CA TRP A 92 -7.71 -29.52 -4.61
C TRP A 92 -7.25 -30.03 -5.99
N ASP A 93 -5.95 -29.99 -6.27
CA ASP A 93 -5.33 -30.53 -7.49
C ASP A 93 -5.11 -32.06 -7.42
N ASN A 94 -5.43 -32.71 -6.31
CA ASN A 94 -5.33 -34.16 -6.16
C ASN A 94 -6.66 -34.84 -6.57
N ASN A 95 -6.86 -35.05 -7.87
CA ASN A 95 -7.66 -36.18 -8.35
C ASN A 95 -6.68 -37.18 -8.97
N ASP A 96 -6.45 -38.29 -8.24
CA ASP A 96 -5.72 -39.53 -8.59
C ASP A 96 -4.73 -39.53 -9.77
#